data_AF-A0A3B9HGN1-F1
#
_entry.id   AF-A0A3B9HGN1-F1
#
_cell.length_a   1.000
_cell.length_b   1.000
_cell.length_c   1.000
_cell.angle_alpha   90.00
_cell.angle_beta   90.00
_cell.angle_gamma   90.00
#
_symmetry.space_group_name_H-M   'P 1'
#
loop_
_entity.id
_entity.type
_entity.pdbx_description
1 polymer ?
#
loop_
_entity_poly.entity_id
_entity_poly.type
_entity_poly.pdbx_seq_one_letter_code
_entity_poly.pdbx_strand_id
1 'polypeptide(L)'
;MSSESEDISIGITGLAEWEIPPEQLGRGLTLLTNRGPIQTIIHHDPNKPTYRGVVWVGGAKGGFDGPGDGLYRMLGKELSPGIT
;
A
#
# COMPACT_ATOMS: atom_id res chain seq x y z
N MET A 1 27.54 -21.02 -16.15
CA MET A 1 27.02 -20.58 -14.84
C MET A 1 25.67 -19.97 -15.11
N SER A 2 24.59 -20.69 -14.81
CA SER A 2 23.24 -20.16 -14.91
C SER A 2 23.15 -18.96 -13.97
N SER A 3 22.71 -17.81 -14.47
CA SER A 3 22.29 -16.72 -13.61
C SER A 3 21.17 -17.27 -12.74
N GLU A 4 21.44 -17.58 -11.47
CA GLU A 4 20.37 -17.65 -10.49
C GLU A 4 19.64 -16.32 -10.62
N SER A 5 18.39 -16.37 -11.11
CA SER A 5 17.57 -15.17 -11.16
C SER A 5 17.56 -14.64 -9.74
N GLU A 6 18.06 -13.42 -9.55
CA GLU A 6 18.06 -12.77 -8.25
C GLU A 6 16.66 -12.94 -7.65
N ASP A 7 16.57 -13.58 -6.48
CA ASP A 7 15.27 -13.85 -5.86
C ASP A 7 14.60 -12.51 -5.52
N ILE A 8 13.70 -12.05 -6.38
CA ILE A 8 12.97 -10.78 -6.25
C ILE A 8 11.76 -10.90 -5.33
N SER A 9 11.60 -12.01 -4.59
CA SER A 9 10.48 -12.17 -3.67
C SER A 9 10.53 -11.15 -2.53
N ILE A 10 9.35 -10.61 -2.21
CA ILE A 10 9.12 -9.74 -1.07
C ILE A 10 8.27 -10.53 -0.07
N GLY A 11 8.86 -10.87 1.06
CA GLY A 11 8.20 -11.52 2.18
C GLY A 11 7.95 -10.53 3.31
N ILE A 12 6.72 -10.44 3.80
CA ILE A 12 6.38 -9.63 4.97
C ILE A 12 6.83 -10.37 6.23
N THR A 13 7.70 -9.74 7.02
CA THR A 13 8.25 -10.27 8.27
C THR A 13 7.65 -9.61 9.50
N GLY A 14 6.96 -8.49 9.34
CA GLY A 14 6.29 -7.78 10.43
C GLY A 14 5.55 -6.54 9.96
N LEU A 15 4.87 -5.88 10.89
CA LEU A 15 4.07 -4.68 10.66
C LEU A 15 4.41 -3.61 11.70
N ALA A 16 4.37 -2.35 11.27
CA ALA A 16 4.44 -1.19 12.15
C ALA A 16 3.49 -0.10 11.66
N GLU A 17 3.09 0.83 12.53
CA GLU A 17 2.32 2.01 12.12
C GLU A 17 3.26 3.15 11.68
N TRP A 18 2.76 4.05 10.83
CA TRP A 18 3.43 5.32 10.54
C TRP A 18 2.41 6.45 10.39
N GLU A 19 2.85 7.67 10.67
CA GLU A 19 2.01 8.86 10.54
C GLU A 19 1.90 9.25 9.06
N ILE A 20 0.68 9.20 8.52
CA ILE A 20 0.40 9.67 7.16
C ILE A 20 0.20 11.18 7.16
N PRO A 21 0.53 11.87 6.05
CA PRO A 21 0.24 13.29 5.91
C PRO A 21 -1.27 13.59 6.11
N PRO A 22 -1.65 14.71 6.75
CA PRO A 22 -3.05 15.03 7.08
C PRO A 22 -4.00 15.10 5.88
N GLU A 23 -3.47 15.37 4.69
CA GLU A 23 -4.22 15.42 3.44
C GLU A 23 -4.62 14.03 2.89
N GLN A 24 -3.98 12.98 3.38
CA GLN A 24 -4.24 11.60 3.00
C GLN A 24 -5.33 10.97 3.90
N LEU A 25 -6.13 10.08 3.32
CA LEU A 25 -7.15 9.32 4.04
C LEU A 25 -6.64 7.91 4.33
N GLY A 26 -7.08 7.28 5.42
CA GLY A 26 -6.72 5.90 5.76
C GLY A 26 -5.80 5.81 6.98
N ARG A 27 -5.12 4.68 7.14
CA ARG A 27 -4.12 4.46 8.20
C ARG A 27 -2.77 4.12 7.59
N GLY A 28 -1.70 4.69 8.15
CA GLY A 28 -0.35 4.35 7.74
C GLY A 28 0.06 2.99 8.30
N LEU A 29 0.40 2.06 7.40
CA LEU A 29 0.99 0.78 7.73
C LEU A 29 2.35 0.64 7.04
N THR A 30 3.39 0.38 7.81
CA THR A 30 4.70 -0.01 7.31
C THR A 30 4.78 -1.53 7.27
N LEU A 31 4.93 -2.07 6.06
CA LEU A 31 5.23 -3.49 5.85
C LEU A 31 6.73 -3.67 6.05
N LEU A 32 7.13 -4.38 7.10
CA LEU A 32 8.52 -4.79 7.28
C LEU A 32 8.74 -6.00 6.37
N THR A 33 9.72 -5.92 5.46
CA THR A 33 9.97 -6.99 4.49
C THR A 33 11.43 -7.44 4.50
N ASN A 34 11.69 -8.62 3.93
CA ASN A 34 13.04 -9.12 3.67
C ASN A 34 13.87 -8.25 2.69
N ARG A 35 13.25 -7.25 2.03
CA ARG A 35 13.92 -6.31 1.12
C ARG A 35 13.84 -4.86 1.60
N GLY A 36 13.54 -4.64 2.87
CA GLY A 36 13.41 -3.31 3.48
C GLY A 36 11.96 -2.91 3.77
N PRO A 37 11.75 -1.87 4.59
CA PRO A 37 10.41 -1.41 4.94
C PRO A 37 9.71 -0.75 3.74
N ILE A 38 8.42 -1.03 3.57
CA ILE A 38 7.57 -0.40 2.56
C ILE A 38 6.44 0.33 3.28
N GLN A 39 6.38 1.66 3.14
CA GLN A 39 5.27 2.45 3.66
C GLN A 39 4.05 2.32 2.74
N THR A 40 2.89 2.10 3.35
CA THR A 40 1.60 1.94 2.67
C THR A 40 0.51 2.71 3.41
N ILE A 41 -0.56 3.05 2.69
CA ILE A 41 -1.79 3.59 3.29
C ILE A 41 -2.87 2.53 3.10
N ILE A 42 -3.46 2.08 4.19
CA ILE A 42 -4.52 1.09 4.17
C ILE A 42 -5.88 1.76 4.36
N HIS A 43 -6.84 1.34 3.53
CA HIS A 43 -8.25 1.67 3.65
C HIS A 43 -9.01 0.36 3.93
N HIS A 44 -9.58 0.23 5.12
CA HIS A 44 -10.39 -0.94 5.48
C HIS A 44 -11.48 -0.53 6.46
N ASP A 45 -12.59 -1.28 6.48
CA ASP A 45 -13.59 -1.19 7.53
C ASP A 45 -13.13 -2.06 8.72
N PRO A 46 -12.81 -1.47 9.89
CA PRO A 46 -12.38 -2.23 11.05
C PRO A 46 -13.46 -3.19 11.59
N ASN A 47 -14.72 -2.98 11.24
CA ASN A 47 -15.85 -3.80 11.68
C ASN A 47 -16.21 -4.91 10.67
N LYS A 48 -15.63 -4.90 9.47
CA LYS A 48 -15.91 -5.88 8.40
C LYS A 48 -14.61 -6.36 7.77
N PRO A 49 -13.87 -7.24 8.46
CA PRO A 49 -12.64 -7.79 7.91
C PRO A 49 -12.92 -8.58 6.62
N THR A 50 -12.01 -8.44 5.66
CA THR A 50 -12.08 -9.13 4.37
C THR A 50 -10.73 -9.73 3.99
N TYR A 51 -10.78 -10.84 3.24
CA TYR A 51 -9.63 -11.44 2.58
C TYR A 51 -9.39 -10.92 1.17
N ARG A 52 -10.26 -10.02 0.68
CA ARG A 52 -10.13 -9.35 -0.62
C ARG A 52 -9.42 -8.02 -0.40
N GLY A 53 -8.47 -7.71 -1.26
CA GLY A 53 -7.74 -6.46 -1.22
C GLY A 53 -7.32 -6.03 -2.62
N VAL A 54 -7.16 -4.73 -2.80
CA VAL A 54 -6.57 -4.15 -4.01
C VAL A 54 -5.23 -3.57 -3.61
N VAL A 55 -4.17 -4.01 -4.28
CA VAL A 55 -2.84 -3.42 -4.12
C VAL A 55 -2.65 -2.38 -5.21
N TRP A 56 -2.41 -1.14 -4.81
CA TRP A 56 -2.02 -0.09 -5.74
C TRP A 56 -0.54 0.19 -5.65
N VAL A 57 0.15 0.15 -6.78
CA VAL A 57 1.54 0.57 -6.91
C VAL A 57 1.60 1.93 -7.61
N GLY A 58 1.95 2.99 -6.88
CA GLY A 58 2.19 4.31 -7.45
C GLY A 58 3.49 4.33 -8.28
N GLY A 59 3.48 5.01 -9.43
CA GLY A 59 4.66 5.10 -10.30
C GLY A 59 5.79 5.93 -9.70
N ALA A 60 7.02 5.70 -10.19
CA ALA A 60 8.30 6.20 -9.68
C ALA A 60 8.50 7.73 -9.59
N LYS A 61 7.48 8.55 -9.87
CA LYS A 61 7.55 10.02 -9.91
C LYS A 61 6.39 10.77 -9.24
N GLY A 62 5.68 10.15 -8.31
CA GLY A 62 4.96 11.01 -7.34
C GLY A 62 4.30 10.34 -6.14
N GLY A 63 4.83 9.20 -5.68
CA GLY A 63 4.40 8.63 -4.39
C GLY A 63 2.90 8.33 -4.35
N PHE A 64 2.27 8.50 -3.18
CA PHE A 64 0.83 8.30 -3.00
C PHE A 64 -0.04 9.25 -3.84
N ASP A 65 0.52 10.37 -4.30
CA ASP A 65 -0.14 11.39 -5.14
C ASP A 65 0.36 11.39 -6.59
N GLY A 66 1.07 10.32 -7.01
CA GLY A 66 1.87 10.36 -8.24
C GLY A 66 1.06 10.59 -9.51
N PRO A 67 1.72 10.90 -10.64
CA PRO A 67 1.47 11.97 -11.62
C PRO A 67 0.07 12.07 -12.28
N GLY A 68 -0.91 11.31 -11.83
CA GLY A 68 -2.32 11.38 -12.20
C GLY A 68 -3.19 12.22 -11.26
N ASP A 69 -2.70 13.36 -10.77
CA ASP A 69 -3.52 14.41 -10.14
C ASP A 69 -4.46 13.91 -9.01
N GLY A 70 -3.93 13.17 -8.05
CA GLY A 70 -4.71 12.65 -6.91
C GLY A 70 -5.67 11.50 -7.23
N LEU A 71 -5.53 10.85 -8.40
CA LEU A 71 -6.32 9.69 -8.81
C LEU A 71 -6.42 8.59 -7.73
N TYR A 72 -5.30 8.28 -7.05
CA TYR A 72 -5.26 7.21 -6.06
C TYR A 72 -6.08 7.55 -4.81
N ARG A 73 -6.02 8.80 -4.36
CA ARG A 73 -6.87 9.32 -3.28
C ARG A 73 -8.36 9.24 -3.65
N MET A 74 -8.70 9.66 -4.88
CA MET A 74 -10.10 9.61 -5.36
C MET A 74 -10.62 8.18 -5.42
N LEU A 75 -9.85 7.25 -5.99
CA LEU A 75 -10.31 5.87 -6.08
C LEU A 75 -10.38 5.18 -4.70
N GLY A 76 -9.41 5.44 -3.81
CA GLY A 76 -9.44 4.92 -2.44
C GLY A 76 -10.71 5.36 -1.70
N LYS A 77 -11.15 6.59 -1.92
CA LYS A 77 -12.42 7.11 -1.41
C LYS A 77 -13.63 6.40 -2.03
N GLU A 78 -13.68 6.25 -3.35
CA GLU A 78 -14.82 5.63 -4.05
C GLU A 78 -14.96 4.13 -3.73
N LEU A 79 -13.85 3.43 -3.53
CA LEU A 79 -13.86 1.98 -3.23
C LEU A 79 -14.12 1.66 -1.75
N SER A 80 -13.97 2.64 -0.85
CA SER A 80 -14.23 2.51 0.58
C SER A 80 -15.66 2.99 0.88
N PRO A 81 -16.70 2.13 0.72
CA PRO A 81 -16.84 0.92 1.54
C PRO A 81 -17.29 -0.33 0.75
N GLY A 82 -17.11 -0.33 -0.57
CA GLY A 82 -17.58 -1.40 -1.47
C GLY A 82 -16.63 -2.59 -1.59
N ILE A 83 -15.38 -2.45 -1.16
CA ILE A 83 -14.42 -3.57 -1.13
C ILE A 83 -14.53 -4.29 0.21
N THR A 84 -15.42 -5.29 0.21
CA THR A 84 -15.48 -6.41 1.16
C THR A 84 -15.28 -7.74 0.43
#